data_AF-A0A6B2DQ70-F1
#
_entry.id   AF-A0A6B2DQ70-F1
#
_cell.length_a   1.000
_cell.length_b   1.000
_cell.length_c   1.000
_cell.angle_alpha   90.00
_cell.angle_beta   90.00
_cell.angle_gamma   90.00
#
_symmetry.space_group_name_H-M   'P 1'
#
loop_
_entity.id
_entity.type
_entity.pdbx_description
1 polymer ?
#
loop_
_entity_poly.entity_id
_entity_poly.type
_entity_poly.pdbx_seq_one_letter_code
_entity_poly.pdbx_strand_id
1 'polypeptide(L)'
;MRVRLQGIVLTLVALLVFGLGIPLAITIAAGAQQDLFLDRLTDTARFASLAQRPLLDNKPTLLDPDLRRYTEVYGVQVVVFDQDGKAVASALGPNAARLDVHAERISDPVHEALAGRRSQPGGVLMPWDDTPLVLAEPVLADGEVR
;
A
#
# COMPACT_ATOMS: atom_id res chain seq x y z
N MET A 1 50.38 -16.27 16.45
CA MET A 1 50.24 -16.00 15.00
C MET A 1 48.94 -16.54 14.38
N ARG A 2 48.52 -17.79 14.65
CA ARG A 2 47.27 -18.37 14.08
C ARG A 2 46.00 -17.54 14.32
N VAL A 3 45.78 -17.08 15.56
CA VAL A 3 44.61 -16.26 15.92
C VAL A 3 44.57 -14.93 15.16
N ARG A 4 45.74 -14.32 14.89
CA ARG A 4 45.81 -13.05 14.13
C ARG A 4 45.43 -13.26 12.66
N LEU A 5 45.92 -14.35 12.04
CA LEU A 5 45.57 -14.68 10.65
C LEU A 5 44.09 -15.03 10.51
N GLN A 6 43.54 -15.82 11.44
CA GLN A 6 42.12 -16.17 11.46
C GLN A 6 41.23 -14.93 11.58
N GLY A 7 41.57 -13.99 12.46
CA GLY A 7 40.84 -12.73 12.59
C GLY A 7 40.81 -11.92 11.29
N ILE A 8 41.97 -11.77 10.62
CA ILE A 8 42.06 -11.04 9.34
C ILE A 8 41.20 -11.71 8.26
N VAL A 9 41.30 -13.04 8.11
CA VAL A 9 40.54 -13.78 7.10
C VAL A 9 39.04 -13.67 7.37
N LEU A 10 38.60 -13.84 8.62
CA LEU A 10 37.18 -13.71 8.98
C LEU A 10 36.66 -12.30 8.71
N THR A 11 37.43 -11.26 9.06
CA THR A 11 37.04 -9.88 8.78
C THR A 11 36.94 -9.62 7.28
N LEU A 12 37.89 -10.09 6.47
CA LEU A 12 37.85 -9.93 5.02
C LEU A 12 36.65 -10.66 4.40
N VAL A 13 36.37 -11.89 4.84
CA VAL A 13 35.20 -12.65 4.39
C VAL A 13 33.91 -11.94 4.80
N ALA A 14 33.82 -11.44 6.03
CA ALA A 14 32.65 -10.69 6.50
C ALA A 14 32.44 -9.42 5.65
N LEU A 15 33.49 -8.64 5.41
CA LEU A 15 33.42 -7.45 4.55
C LEU A 15 32.96 -7.79 3.13
N LEU A 16 33.45 -8.89 2.55
CA LEU A 16 33.03 -9.33 1.22
C LEU A 16 31.55 -9.73 1.20
N VAL A 17 31.12 -10.54 2.18
CA VAL A 17 29.75 -11.03 2.29
C VAL A 17 28.78 -9.87 2.50
N PHE A 18 29.06 -8.96 3.44
CA PHE A 18 28.19 -7.81 3.70
C PHE A 18 28.25 -6.77 2.58
N GLY A 19 29.44 -6.53 2.01
CA GLY A 19 29.65 -5.57 0.94
C GLY A 19 28.89 -5.90 -0.35
N LEU A 20 28.63 -7.19 -0.61
CA LEU A 20 27.84 -7.64 -1.75
C LEU A 20 26.39 -8.01 -1.36
N GLY A 21 26.23 -8.65 -0.20
CA GLY A 21 24.94 -9.15 0.27
C GLY A 21 23.95 -8.03 0.61
N ILE A 22 24.40 -6.94 1.24
CA ILE A 22 23.50 -5.83 1.60
C ILE A 22 22.97 -5.11 0.35
N PRO A 23 23.81 -4.65 -0.62
CA PRO A 23 23.30 -4.03 -1.84
C PRO A 23 22.38 -4.94 -2.67
N LEU A 24 22.70 -6.24 -2.71
CA LEU A 24 21.86 -7.23 -3.39
C LEU A 24 20.49 -7.36 -2.72
N ALA A 25 20.47 -7.48 -1.40
CA ALA A 25 19.22 -7.56 -0.64
C ALA A 25 18.35 -6.30 -0.84
N ILE A 26 18.96 -5.11 -0.86
CA ILE A 26 18.25 -3.85 -1.13
C ILE A 26 17.64 -3.86 -2.53
N THR A 27 18.40 -4.31 -3.55
CA THR A 27 17.90 -4.39 -4.93
C THR A 27 16.70 -5.33 -5.05
N ILE A 28 16.76 -6.49 -4.39
CA ILE A 28 15.67 -7.46 -4.37
C ILE A 28 14.44 -6.88 -3.65
N ALA A 29 14.64 -6.25 -2.49
CA ALA A 29 13.56 -5.61 -1.75
C ALA A 29 12.89 -4.49 -2.56
N ALA A 30 13.66 -3.67 -3.27
CA ALA A 30 13.14 -2.61 -4.13
C ALA A 30 12.30 -3.17 -5.30
N GLY A 31 12.75 -4.26 -5.93
CA GLY A 31 11.99 -4.93 -6.99
C GLY A 31 10.67 -5.51 -6.48
N ALA A 32 10.72 -6.26 -5.37
CA ALA A 32 9.51 -6.82 -4.75
C ALA A 32 8.52 -5.73 -4.31
N GLN A 33 9.02 -4.61 -3.82
CA GLN A 33 8.19 -3.45 -3.45
C GLN A 33 7.51 -2.82 -4.67
N GLN A 34 8.21 -2.71 -5.79
CA GLN A 34 7.63 -2.18 -7.03
C GLN A 34 6.52 -3.10 -7.57
N ASP A 35 6.74 -4.41 -7.55
CA ASP A 35 5.73 -5.39 -7.96
C ASP A 35 4.49 -5.33 -7.07
N LEU A 36 4.69 -5.27 -5.74
CA LEU A 36 3.60 -5.10 -4.78
C LEU A 36 2.83 -3.79 -5.03
N PHE A 37 3.54 -2.68 -5.21
CA PHE A 37 2.93 -1.38 -5.48
C PHE A 37 2.08 -1.41 -6.75
N LEU A 38 2.58 -1.97 -7.86
CA LEU A 38 1.86 -2.03 -9.13
C LEU A 38 0.62 -2.93 -9.06
N ASP A 39 0.72 -4.06 -8.38
CA ASP A 39 -0.40 -4.97 -8.16
C ASP A 39 -1.50 -4.29 -7.33
N ARG A 40 -1.14 -3.69 -6.19
CA ARG A 40 -2.10 -2.97 -5.34
C ARG A 40 -2.68 -1.72 -6.01
N LEU A 41 -1.88 -1.00 -6.81
CA LEU A 41 -2.37 0.14 -7.60
C LEU A 41 -3.40 -0.29 -8.64
N THR A 42 -3.18 -1.41 -9.31
CA THR A 42 -4.12 -1.96 -10.30
C THR A 42 -5.45 -2.34 -9.66
N ASP A 43 -5.42 -2.98 -8.49
CA ASP A 43 -6.62 -3.28 -7.70
C ASP A 43 -7.36 -2.00 -7.29
N THR A 44 -6.63 -0.99 -6.80
CA THR A 44 -7.21 0.28 -6.34
C THR A 44 -7.86 1.05 -7.50
N ALA A 45 -7.20 1.14 -8.65
CA ALA A 45 -7.75 1.78 -9.85
C ALA A 45 -9.00 1.05 -10.38
N ARG A 46 -9.03 -0.28 -10.28
CA ARG A 46 -10.22 -1.08 -10.58
C ARG A 46 -11.37 -0.74 -9.63
N PHE A 47 -11.12 -0.64 -8.33
CA PHE A 47 -12.13 -0.24 -7.35
C PHE A 47 -12.62 1.19 -7.58
N ALA A 48 -11.73 2.12 -7.92
CA ALA A 48 -12.13 3.48 -8.26
C ALA A 48 -13.10 3.50 -9.45
N SER A 49 -12.82 2.70 -10.49
CA SER A 49 -13.70 2.55 -11.64
C SER A 49 -15.06 1.92 -11.27
N LEU A 50 -15.07 0.92 -10.37
CA LEU A 50 -16.30 0.29 -9.87
C LEU A 50 -17.13 1.25 -9.00
N ALA A 51 -16.46 2.13 -8.25
CA ALA A 51 -17.09 3.12 -7.36
C ALA A 51 -17.76 4.27 -8.11
N GLN A 52 -17.32 4.57 -9.33
CA GLN A 52 -17.82 5.71 -10.11
C GLN A 52 -19.35 5.73 -10.23
N ARG A 53 -19.96 4.61 -10.66
CA ARG A 53 -21.41 4.56 -10.88
C ARG A 53 -22.21 4.61 -9.57
N PRO A 54 -21.90 3.81 -8.54
CA PRO A 54 -22.54 3.91 -7.23
C PRO A 54 -22.42 5.29 -6.57
N LEU A 55 -21.28 5.97 -6.71
CA LEU A 55 -21.12 7.33 -6.16
C LEU A 55 -21.95 8.35 -6.94
N LEU A 56 -21.97 8.29 -8.27
CA LEU A 56 -22.83 9.14 -9.10
C LEU A 56 -24.33 8.97 -8.81
N ASP A 57 -24.76 7.73 -8.58
CA ASP A 57 -26.16 7.41 -8.26
C ASP A 57 -26.49 7.62 -6.75
N ASN A 58 -25.54 8.12 -5.96
CA ASN A 58 -25.63 8.30 -4.50
C ASN A 58 -26.07 7.03 -3.74
N LYS A 59 -25.52 5.88 -4.16
CA LYS A 59 -25.76 4.55 -3.60
C LYS A 59 -24.45 3.82 -3.29
N PRO A 60 -23.56 4.37 -2.44
CA PRO A 60 -22.27 3.78 -2.12
C PRO A 60 -22.38 2.38 -1.47
N THR A 61 -23.50 2.08 -0.81
CA THR A 61 -23.78 0.77 -0.20
C THR A 61 -23.84 -0.39 -1.21
N LEU A 62 -23.97 -0.10 -2.51
CA LEU A 62 -23.88 -1.12 -3.56
C LEU A 62 -22.46 -1.70 -3.69
N LEU A 63 -21.45 -1.02 -3.15
CA LEU A 63 -20.05 -1.49 -3.15
C LEU A 63 -19.77 -2.51 -2.04
N ASP A 64 -20.56 -2.53 -0.97
CA ASP A 64 -20.30 -3.38 0.21
C ASP A 64 -20.08 -4.87 -0.10
N PRO A 65 -20.85 -5.53 -1.01
CA PRO A 65 -20.59 -6.92 -1.36
C PRO A 65 -19.21 -7.13 -1.98
N ASP A 66 -18.81 -6.27 -2.90
CA ASP A 66 -17.54 -6.38 -3.62
C ASP A 66 -16.35 -6.08 -2.69
N LEU A 67 -16.46 -5.03 -1.87
CA LEU A 67 -15.45 -4.66 -0.88
C LEU A 67 -15.26 -5.78 0.15
N ARG A 68 -16.35 -6.31 0.73
CA ARG A 68 -16.28 -7.40 1.71
C ARG A 68 -15.66 -8.65 1.10
N ARG A 69 -16.07 -9.03 -0.10
CA ARG A 69 -15.55 -10.21 -0.78
C ARG A 69 -14.05 -10.10 -1.01
N TYR A 70 -13.58 -8.92 -1.44
CA TYR A 70 -12.17 -8.67 -1.62
C TYR A 70 -11.40 -8.76 -0.30
N THR A 71 -11.90 -8.13 0.76
CA THR A 71 -11.27 -8.21 2.08
C THR A 71 -11.27 -9.62 2.67
N GLU A 72 -12.32 -10.43 2.43
CA GLU A 72 -12.36 -11.83 2.87
C GLU A 72 -11.34 -12.71 2.13
N VAL A 73 -11.17 -12.50 0.83
CA VAL A 73 -10.29 -13.32 -0.01
C VAL A 73 -8.82 -12.92 0.18
N TYR A 74 -8.54 -11.62 0.25
CA TYR A 74 -7.17 -11.09 0.25
C TYR A 74 -6.70 -10.57 1.60
N GLY A 75 -7.59 -10.40 2.58
CA GLY A 75 -7.24 -9.80 3.88
C GLY A 75 -6.90 -8.30 3.80
N VAL A 76 -7.18 -7.65 2.66
CA VAL A 76 -6.85 -6.25 2.42
C VAL A 76 -8.04 -5.36 2.76
N GLN A 77 -7.78 -4.32 3.55
CA GLN A 77 -8.79 -3.35 3.96
C GLN A 77 -9.03 -2.34 2.85
N VAL A 78 -10.30 -2.03 2.57
CA VAL A 78 -10.68 -1.05 1.55
C VAL A 78 -11.70 -0.09 2.13
N VAL A 79 -11.50 1.21 1.88
CA VAL A 79 -12.41 2.28 2.29
C VAL A 79 -12.63 3.20 1.10
N VAL A 80 -13.89 3.56 0.86
CA VAL A 80 -14.30 4.53 -0.15
C VAL A 80 -14.72 5.78 0.59
N PHE A 81 -14.12 6.90 0.20
CA PHE A 81 -14.43 8.23 0.71
C PHE A 81 -15.25 8.99 -0.35
N ASP A 82 -16.14 9.86 0.09
CA ASP A 82 -16.73 10.88 -0.78
C ASP A 82 -15.78 12.07 -0.98
N GLN A 83 -16.14 12.97 -1.89
CA GLN A 83 -15.46 14.23 -2.15
C GLN A 83 -15.23 15.12 -0.90
N ASP A 84 -16.03 14.95 0.17
CA ASP A 84 -15.90 15.70 1.42
C ASP A 84 -14.93 15.00 2.41
N GLY A 85 -14.32 13.88 2.00
CA GLY A 85 -13.39 13.09 2.80
C GLY A 85 -14.06 12.20 3.84
N LYS A 86 -15.37 11.95 3.71
CA LYS A 86 -16.11 11.08 4.63
C LYS A 86 -16.18 9.67 4.07
N ALA A 87 -15.91 8.68 4.92
CA ALA A 87 -16.06 7.27 4.53
C ALA A 87 -17.52 6.93 4.25
N VAL A 88 -17.82 6.49 3.03
CA VAL A 88 -19.17 6.13 2.56
C VAL A 88 -19.38 4.64 2.35
N ALA A 89 -18.31 3.88 2.16
CA ALA A 89 -18.31 2.41 2.15
C ALA A 89 -16.98 1.90 2.71
N SER A 90 -16.99 0.77 3.41
CA SER A 90 -15.75 0.19 3.95
C SER A 90 -15.87 -1.32 4.16
N ALA A 91 -14.75 -2.01 3.96
CA ALA A 91 -14.56 -3.39 4.36
C ALA A 91 -13.21 -3.51 5.07
N LEU A 92 -13.26 -3.67 6.39
CA LEU A 92 -12.08 -3.75 7.25
C LEU A 92 -11.74 -5.22 7.61
N GLY A 93 -12.70 -6.13 7.45
CA GLY A 93 -12.55 -7.55 7.77
C GLY A 93 -12.87 -7.90 9.23
N PRO A 94 -13.00 -9.19 9.57
CA PRO A 94 -13.53 -9.66 10.86
C PRO A 94 -12.62 -9.40 12.07
N ASN A 95 -11.32 -9.16 11.85
CA ASN A 95 -10.32 -8.95 12.90
C ASN A 95 -9.72 -7.54 12.91
N ALA A 96 -10.26 -6.60 12.12
CA ALA A 96 -9.70 -5.26 12.09
C ALA A 96 -9.98 -4.50 13.39
N ALA A 97 -8.91 -4.07 14.05
CA ALA A 97 -8.96 -2.89 14.90
C ALA A 97 -9.60 -1.76 14.08
N ARG A 98 -10.42 -0.90 14.70
CA ARG A 98 -10.99 0.28 14.01
C ARG A 98 -9.85 1.00 13.30
N LEU A 99 -9.91 1.05 11.98
CA LEU A 99 -8.99 1.83 11.18
C LEU A 99 -9.19 3.29 11.57
N ASP A 100 -8.14 3.93 12.08
CA ASP A 100 -8.19 5.36 12.36
C ASP A 100 -7.96 6.13 11.05
N VAL A 101 -9.05 6.49 10.39
CA VAL A 101 -9.03 7.25 9.13
C VAL A 101 -8.37 8.62 9.26
N HIS A 102 -8.19 9.13 10.48
CA HIS A 102 -7.49 10.38 10.76
C HIS A 102 -6.01 10.20 11.06
N ALA A 103 -5.51 8.96 11.11
CA ALA A 103 -4.07 8.73 11.16
C ALA A 103 -3.43 9.34 9.90
N GLU A 104 -2.33 10.07 10.09
CA GLU A 104 -1.67 10.84 9.02
C GLU A 104 -1.31 9.97 7.81
N ARG A 105 -0.97 8.70 8.06
CA ARG A 105 -0.69 7.68 7.03
C ARG A 105 -1.86 7.37 6.10
N ILE A 106 -3.09 7.65 6.51
CA ILE A 106 -4.31 7.46 5.70
C ILE A 106 -4.80 8.80 5.18
N SER A 107 -4.83 9.84 6.03
CA SER A 107 -5.34 11.15 5.63
C SER A 107 -4.52 11.79 4.52
N ASP A 108 -3.20 11.61 4.50
CA ASP A 108 -2.33 12.21 3.47
C ASP A 108 -2.63 11.60 2.09
N PRO A 109 -2.55 10.27 1.87
CA PRO A 109 -2.94 9.67 0.59
C PRO A 109 -4.38 10.01 0.16
N VAL A 110 -5.32 10.03 1.11
CA VAL A 110 -6.72 10.40 0.81
C VAL A 110 -6.78 11.85 0.33
N HIS A 111 -6.11 12.78 0.99
CA HIS A 111 -6.07 14.18 0.57
C HIS A 111 -5.40 14.36 -0.80
N GLU A 112 -4.35 13.60 -1.08
CA GLU A 112 -3.71 13.58 -2.40
C GLU A 112 -4.67 13.10 -3.49
N ALA A 113 -5.37 11.99 -3.24
CA ALA A 113 -6.36 11.43 -4.16
C ALA A 113 -7.54 12.39 -4.37
N LEU A 114 -8.05 13.04 -3.31
CA LEU A 114 -9.10 14.05 -3.41
C LEU A 114 -8.65 15.28 -4.22
N ALA A 115 -7.35 15.58 -4.22
CA ALA A 115 -6.75 16.60 -5.09
C ALA A 115 -6.48 16.10 -6.52
N GLY A 116 -6.93 14.90 -6.89
CA GLY A 116 -6.73 14.27 -8.19
C GLY A 116 -5.32 13.73 -8.43
N ARG A 117 -4.46 13.68 -7.39
CA ARG A 117 -3.13 13.09 -7.50
C ARG A 117 -3.24 11.57 -7.37
N ARG A 118 -2.50 10.86 -8.22
CA ARG A 118 -2.35 9.41 -8.14
C ARG A 118 -1.35 9.03 -7.07
N SER A 119 -1.49 7.82 -6.54
CA SER A 119 -0.53 7.26 -5.60
C SER A 119 0.86 7.18 -6.22
N GLN A 120 1.87 7.54 -5.43
CA GLN A 120 3.29 7.43 -5.80
C GLN A 120 3.95 6.28 -5.02
N PRO A 121 4.92 5.58 -5.64
CA PRO A 121 5.67 4.55 -4.93
C PRO A 121 6.44 5.18 -3.77
N GLY A 122 6.28 4.62 -2.57
CA GLY A 122 7.00 5.03 -1.37
C GLY A 122 8.47 4.58 -1.39
N GLY A 123 9.14 4.77 -0.24
CA GLY A 123 10.49 4.25 -0.04
C GLY A 123 10.57 2.72 -0.10
N VAL A 124 11.79 2.19 -0.21
CA VAL A 124 12.03 0.74 -0.19
C VAL A 124 11.56 0.17 1.15
N LEU A 125 10.62 -0.78 1.09
CA LEU A 125 10.20 -1.54 2.26
C LEU A 125 11.16 -2.70 2.48
N MET A 126 11.59 -2.88 3.73
CA MET A 126 12.43 -4.02 4.09
C MET A 126 11.55 -5.26 4.31
N PRO A 127 12.10 -6.49 4.15
CA PRO A 127 11.34 -7.72 4.33
C PRO A 127 10.76 -7.94 5.74
N TRP A 128 11.26 -7.20 6.74
CA TRP A 128 10.80 -7.22 8.12
C TRP A 128 10.00 -5.97 8.49
N ASP A 129 9.61 -5.16 7.51
CA ASP A 129 8.75 -4.01 7.72
C ASP A 129 7.28 -4.47 7.70
N ASP A 130 6.64 -4.40 8.86
CA ASP A 130 5.22 -4.73 9.03
C ASP A 130 4.31 -3.51 8.81
N THR A 131 4.86 -2.38 8.34
CA THR A 131 4.08 -1.18 8.08
C THR A 131 3.10 -1.41 6.93
N PRO A 132 1.78 -1.16 7.13
CA PRO A 132 0.80 -1.34 6.07
C PRO A 132 1.03 -0.34 4.93
N LEU A 133 1.01 -0.86 3.70
CA LEU A 133 1.00 -0.05 2.49
C LEU A 133 -0.40 0.55 2.29
N VAL A 134 -0.49 1.88 2.26
CA VAL A 134 -1.74 2.62 2.01
C VAL A 134 -1.67 3.24 0.61
N LEU A 135 -2.68 2.97 -0.20
CA LEU A 135 -2.84 3.48 -1.55
C LEU A 135 -4.22 4.13 -1.68
N ALA A 136 -4.26 5.27 -2.35
CA ALA A 136 -5.48 6.00 -2.63
C ALA A 136 -5.47 6.46 -4.09
N GLU A 137 -6.55 6.17 -4.81
CA GLU A 137 -6.75 6.64 -6.18
C GLU A 137 -8.02 7.48 -6.27
N PRO A 138 -8.01 8.58 -7.05
CA PRO A 138 -9.20 9.39 -7.26
C PRO A 138 -10.27 8.59 -8.00
N VAL A 139 -11.51 8.67 -7.52
CA VAL A 139 -12.67 8.24 -8.32
C VAL A 139 -13.06 9.40 -9.23
N LEU A 140 -12.76 9.25 -10.52
CA LEU A 140 -13.05 10.28 -11.51
C LEU A 140 -14.41 10.02 -12.15
N ALA A 141 -15.30 11.02 -12.12
CA ALA A 141 -16.51 11.07 -12.92
C ALA A 141 -16.55 12.37 -13.72
N ASP A 142 -16.63 12.26 -15.05
CA ASP A 142 -16.65 13.40 -15.97
C ASP A 142 -15.48 14.41 -15.80
N GLY A 143 -14.35 13.94 -15.26
CA GLY A 143 -13.16 14.77 -15.01
C GLY A 143 -13.11 15.43 -13.62
N GLU A 144 -14.12 15.19 -12.77
CA GLU A 144 -14.16 15.63 -11.38
C GLU A 144 -13.93 14.45 -10.42
N VAL A 145 -13.33 14.73 -9.27
CA VAL A 145 -13.19 13.74 -8.18
C VAL A 145 -14.53 13.64 -7.44
N ARG A 146 -14.98 12.42 -7.12
CA ARG A 146 -16.23 12.12 -6.42
C ARG A 146 -16.03 11.31 -5.16
#